data_AF-A0A352S8W9-F1
#
_entry.id   AF-A0A352S8W9-F1
#
_cell.length_a   1.000
_cell.length_b   1.000
_cell.length_c   1.000
_cell.angle_alpha   90.00
_cell.angle_beta   90.00
_cell.angle_gamma   90.00
#
_symmetry.space_group_name_H-M   'P 1'
#
loop_
_entity.id
_entity.type
_entity.pdbx_description
1 polymer ?
#
loop_
_entity_poly.entity_id
_entity_poly.type
_entity_poly.pdbx_seq_one_letter_code
_entity_poly.pdbx_strand_id
1 'polypeptide(L)'
;AAKVFGKQNWDGLALRADAVDHAIREMYRDRRKVAVSFLLNLAGWIVGTGEVWLILYFLGHPVGWHEALLLESVGQAIRGAAFAIPGSLGAQEGGYLLLAPLVGLPPDAALALSLAKRVRELVLGIPGLVYLHFSERKFQRRRARAALQGTD
;
A
#
# COMPACT_ATOMS: atom_id res chain seq x y z
N ALA A 1 -9.07 26.60 26.67
CA ALA A 1 -8.96 25.13 26.54
C ALA A 1 -7.59 24.74 25.92
N ALA A 2 -6.47 25.04 26.60
CA ALA A 2 -5.11 24.92 26.03
C ALA A 2 -4.07 24.32 27.01
N LYS A 3 -4.43 23.27 27.76
CA LYS A 3 -3.54 22.69 28.79
C LYS A 3 -3.54 21.15 28.82
N VAL A 4 -3.65 20.49 27.68
CA VAL A 4 -3.64 19.01 27.59
C VAL A 4 -2.33 18.42 27.03
N PHE A 5 -1.46 19.22 26.38
CA PHE A 5 -0.16 18.72 25.86
C PHE A 5 1.01 19.18 26.74
N GLY A 6 1.35 18.38 27.76
CA GLY A 6 2.52 18.60 28.63
C GLY A 6 3.85 18.39 27.89
N LYS A 7 4.89 19.13 28.30
CA LYS A 7 6.27 19.09 27.77
C LYS A 7 6.85 17.67 27.57
N GLN A 8 6.48 16.72 28.42
CA GLN A 8 6.97 15.33 28.36
C GLN A 8 6.60 14.59 27.07
N ASN A 9 5.46 14.89 26.45
CA ASN A 9 5.08 14.26 25.18
C ASN A 9 5.88 14.81 23.99
N TRP A 10 6.36 16.05 24.07
CA TRP A 10 7.15 16.68 23.01
C TRP A 10 8.55 16.08 22.93
N ASP A 11 9.18 15.82 24.08
CA ASP A 11 10.50 15.16 24.12
C ASP A 11 10.40 13.73 23.60
N GLY A 12 9.34 12.98 23.94
CA GLY A 12 9.11 11.63 23.44
C GLY A 12 8.77 11.56 21.93
N LEU A 13 8.08 12.57 21.40
CA LEU A 13 7.84 12.70 19.96
C LEU A 13 9.12 13.08 19.20
N ALA A 14 9.92 14.01 19.75
CA ALA A 14 11.20 14.41 19.18
C ALA A 14 12.20 13.24 19.15
N LEU A 15 12.33 12.49 20.25
CA LEU A 15 13.20 11.31 20.32
C LEU A 15 12.82 10.24 19.29
N ARG A 16 11.51 10.06 19.05
CA ARG A 16 11.00 9.15 18.01
C ARG A 16 11.27 9.67 16.60
N ALA A 17 11.14 10.97 16.38
CA ALA A 17 11.47 11.59 15.10
C ALA A 17 12.96 11.44 14.78
N ASP A 18 13.85 11.69 15.75
CA ASP A 18 15.30 11.51 15.58
C ASP A 18 15.67 10.05 15.29
N ALA A 19 15.03 9.10 15.97
CA ALA A 19 15.25 7.68 15.71
C ALA A 19 14.82 7.27 14.29
N VAL A 20 13.68 7.78 13.80
CA VAL A 20 13.22 7.55 12.43
C VAL A 20 14.19 8.19 11.43
N ASP A 21 14.61 9.43 11.68
CA ASP A 21 15.51 10.16 10.80
C ASP A 21 16.89 9.49 10.70
N HIS A 22 17.41 8.99 11.84
CA HIS A 22 18.63 8.20 11.86
C HIS A 22 18.48 6.90 11.05
N ALA A 23 17.38 6.16 11.26
CA ALA A 23 17.13 4.93 10.52
C ALA A 23 17.00 5.16 9.01
N ILE A 24 16.35 6.27 8.60
CA ILE A 24 16.25 6.67 7.20
C ILE A 24 17.64 6.97 6.63
N ARG A 25 18.47 7.75 7.33
CA ARG A 25 19.85 8.05 6.90
C ARG A 25 20.69 6.79 6.76
N GLU A 26 20.56 5.87 7.71
CA GLU A 26 21.29 4.60 7.69
C GLU A 26 20.85 3.72 6.51
N MET A 27 19.55 3.68 6.20
CA MET A 27 19.03 3.01 5.01
C MET A 27 19.56 3.64 3.72
N TYR A 28 19.64 4.98 3.65
CA TYR A 28 20.18 5.69 2.48
C TYR A 28 21.71 5.58 2.32
N ARG A 29 22.46 5.22 3.37
CA ARG A 29 23.92 5.00 3.27
C ARG A 29 24.25 3.81 2.37
N ASP A 30 23.37 2.81 2.30
CA ASP A 30 23.55 1.65 1.42
C ASP A 30 22.82 1.87 0.08
N ARG A 31 23.51 2.55 -0.85
CA ARG A 31 22.97 2.85 -2.19
C ARG A 31 22.50 1.59 -2.93
N ARG A 32 23.10 0.43 -2.67
CA ARG A 32 22.73 -0.83 -3.32
C ARG A 32 21.37 -1.31 -2.82
N LYS A 33 21.12 -1.27 -1.51
CA LYS A 33 19.80 -1.59 -0.95
C LYS A 33 18.71 -0.65 -1.47
N VAL A 34 18.98 0.66 -1.51
CA VAL A 34 18.04 1.64 -2.06
C VAL A 34 17.74 1.33 -3.53
N ALA A 35 18.75 1.07 -4.34
CA ALA A 35 18.57 0.73 -5.75
C ALA A 35 17.76 -0.57 -5.95
N VAL A 36 18.06 -1.63 -5.17
CA VAL A 36 17.31 -2.89 -5.24
C VAL A 36 15.85 -2.69 -4.83
N SER A 37 15.58 -1.97 -3.74
CA SER A 37 14.22 -1.66 -3.31
C SER A 37 13.46 -0.86 -4.36
N PHE A 38 14.11 0.12 -4.98
CA PHE A 38 13.52 0.88 -6.09
C PHE A 38 13.20 -0.02 -7.29
N LEU A 39 14.13 -0.88 -7.71
CA LEU A 39 13.92 -1.80 -8.83
C LEU A 39 12.81 -2.81 -8.55
N LEU A 40 12.73 -3.35 -7.33
CA LEU A 40 11.65 -4.25 -6.92
C LEU A 40 10.30 -3.54 -6.95
N ASN A 41 10.24 -2.30 -6.46
CA ASN A 41 9.03 -1.50 -6.50
C ASN A 41 8.61 -1.17 -7.95
N LEU A 42 9.58 -0.81 -8.79
CA LEU A 42 9.35 -0.53 -10.21
C LEU A 42 8.86 -1.78 -10.95
N ALA A 43 9.46 -2.95 -10.67
CA ALA A 43 9.01 -4.21 -11.24
C ALA A 43 7.56 -4.54 -10.80
N GLY A 44 7.23 -4.32 -9.53
CA GLY A 44 5.86 -4.46 -9.04
C GLY A 44 4.87 -3.52 -9.75
N TRP A 45 5.30 -2.29 -10.05
CA TRP A 45 4.52 -1.35 -10.85
C TRP A 45 4.28 -1.85 -12.28
N ILE A 46 5.32 -2.35 -12.96
CA ILE A 46 5.19 -2.92 -14.33
C ILE A 46 4.24 -4.12 -14.33
N VAL A 47 4.34 -5.00 -13.33
CA VAL A 47 3.41 -6.12 -13.16
C VAL A 47 1.97 -5.61 -12.95
N GLY A 48 1.78 -4.56 -12.15
CA GLY A 48 0.49 -3.91 -11.97
C GLY A 48 -0.11 -3.37 -13.27
N THR A 49 0.70 -2.73 -14.10
CA THR A 49 0.28 -2.28 -15.45
C THR A 49 -0.09 -3.45 -16.35
N GLY A 50 0.73 -4.50 -16.38
CA GLY A 50 0.44 -5.72 -17.15
C GLY A 50 -0.85 -6.39 -16.72
N GLU A 51 -1.18 -6.33 -15.43
CA GLU A 51 -2.44 -6.85 -14.92
C GLU A 51 -3.65 -6.01 -15.35
N VAL A 52 -3.55 -4.67 -15.30
CA VAL A 52 -4.62 -3.80 -15.83
C VAL A 52 -4.89 -4.10 -17.31
N TRP A 53 -3.81 -4.22 -18.09
CA TRP A 53 -3.89 -4.56 -19.49
C TRP A 53 -4.56 -5.93 -19.70
N LEU A 54 -4.15 -6.95 -18.95
CA LEU A 54 -4.69 -8.30 -19.05
C LEU A 54 -6.16 -8.39 -18.63
N ILE A 55 -6.55 -7.70 -17.55
CA ILE A 55 -7.95 -7.61 -17.12
C ILE A 55 -8.79 -7.00 -18.25
N LEU A 56 -8.39 -5.85 -18.78
CA LEU A 56 -9.13 -5.17 -19.85
C LEU A 56 -9.19 -6.01 -21.14
N TYR A 57 -8.11 -6.72 -21.47
CA TYR A 57 -8.08 -7.69 -22.56
C TYR A 57 -9.15 -8.78 -22.38
N PHE A 58 -9.23 -9.39 -21.18
CA PHE A 58 -10.25 -10.41 -20.90
C PHE A 58 -11.68 -9.86 -20.83
N LEU A 59 -11.84 -8.57 -20.49
CA LEU A 59 -13.12 -7.89 -20.52
C LEU A 59 -13.60 -7.56 -21.95
N GLY A 60 -12.81 -7.85 -22.99
CA GLY A 60 -13.15 -7.53 -24.38
C GLY A 60 -12.90 -6.07 -24.76
N HIS A 61 -12.19 -5.32 -23.91
CA HIS A 61 -11.79 -3.94 -24.15
C HIS A 61 -10.26 -3.84 -24.24
N PRO A 62 -9.64 -4.35 -25.31
CA PRO A 62 -8.18 -4.31 -25.46
C PRO A 62 -7.73 -2.84 -25.57
N VAL A 63 -7.04 -2.39 -24.52
CA VAL A 63 -6.36 -1.09 -24.51
C VAL A 63 -4.89 -1.29 -24.86
N GLY A 64 -4.23 -0.25 -25.36
CA GLY A 64 -2.79 -0.30 -25.54
C GLY A 64 -2.03 -0.27 -24.21
N TRP A 65 -0.72 -0.47 -24.29
CA TRP A 65 0.16 -0.47 -23.13
C TRP A 65 0.20 0.90 -22.43
N HIS A 66 0.07 1.99 -23.19
CA HIS A 66 0.18 3.34 -22.66
C HIS A 66 -1.08 3.74 -21.88
N GLU A 67 -2.26 3.35 -22.34
CA GLU A 67 -3.52 3.55 -21.62
C GLU A 67 -3.56 2.71 -20.34
N ALA A 68 -3.09 1.46 -20.39
CA ALA A 68 -2.97 0.62 -19.19
C ALA A 68 -2.00 1.24 -18.16
N LEU A 69 -0.87 1.80 -18.62
CA LEU A 69 0.09 2.49 -17.78
C LEU A 69 -0.52 3.75 -17.14
N LEU A 70 -1.28 4.53 -17.92
CA LEU A 70 -2.00 5.71 -17.44
C LEU A 70 -3.01 5.32 -16.36
N LEU A 71 -3.83 4.30 -16.61
CA LEU A 71 -4.81 3.78 -15.64
C LEU A 71 -4.16 3.29 -14.35
N GLU A 72 -3.06 2.52 -14.43
CA GLU A 72 -2.34 2.06 -13.23
C GLU A 72 -1.75 3.24 -12.45
N SER A 73 -1.11 4.18 -13.15
CA SER A 73 -0.47 5.34 -12.54
C SER A 73 -1.47 6.23 -11.80
N VAL A 74 -2.63 6.50 -12.42
CA VAL A 74 -3.66 7.29 -11.74
C VAL A 74 -4.32 6.48 -10.63
N GLY A 75 -4.52 5.17 -10.81
CA GLY A 75 -4.97 4.29 -9.73
C GLY A 75 -4.06 4.31 -8.51
N GLN A 76 -2.74 4.44 -8.69
CA GLN A 76 -1.78 4.64 -7.60
C GLN A 76 -1.89 6.04 -6.99
N ALA A 77 -2.03 7.08 -7.80
CA ALA A 77 -2.23 8.45 -7.31
C ALA A 77 -3.51 8.57 -6.48
N ILE A 78 -4.62 7.96 -6.92
CA ILE A 78 -5.89 7.92 -6.18
C ILE A 78 -5.72 7.18 -4.86
N ARG A 79 -5.04 6.03 -4.84
CA ARG A 79 -4.75 5.29 -3.61
C ARG A 79 -3.91 6.12 -2.63
N GLY A 80 -2.92 6.86 -3.14
CA GLY A 80 -2.11 7.78 -2.35
C GLY A 80 -2.93 8.95 -1.79
N ALA A 81 -3.78 9.57 -2.60
CA ALA A 81 -4.66 10.66 -2.15
C ALA A 81 -5.71 10.18 -1.14
N ALA A 82 -6.19 8.94 -1.31
CA ALA A 82 -7.16 8.29 -0.44
C ALA A 82 -6.54 7.57 0.76
N PHE A 83 -5.28 7.86 1.13
CA PHE A 83 -4.60 7.15 2.24
C PHE A 83 -5.36 7.25 3.58
N ALA A 84 -6.10 8.33 3.79
CA ALA A 84 -6.93 8.53 4.98
C ALA A 84 -8.20 7.67 4.98
N ILE A 85 -8.60 7.13 3.82
CA ILE A 85 -9.79 6.29 3.65
C ILE A 85 -9.37 4.83 3.75
N PRO A 86 -9.84 4.07 4.76
CA PRO A 86 -9.54 2.66 4.89
C PRO A 86 -9.94 1.87 3.64
N GLY A 87 -8.98 1.21 3.00
CA GLY A 87 -9.21 0.46 1.77
C GLY A 87 -9.60 1.32 0.57
N SER A 88 -9.51 2.66 0.64
CA SER A 88 -9.81 3.60 -0.46
C SER A 88 -11.16 3.35 -1.16
N LEU A 89 -12.13 2.88 -0.37
CA LEU A 89 -13.52 2.61 -0.77
C LEU A 89 -14.16 3.84 -1.38
N GLY A 90 -14.86 3.70 -2.51
CA GLY A 90 -15.46 4.81 -3.26
C GLY A 90 -14.45 5.67 -4.03
N ALA A 91 -13.25 5.91 -3.49
CA ALA A 91 -12.22 6.69 -4.16
C ALA A 91 -11.64 5.96 -5.38
N GLN A 92 -11.30 4.66 -5.23
CA GLN A 92 -10.81 3.87 -6.38
C GLN A 92 -11.89 3.67 -7.43
N GLU A 93 -13.10 3.26 -7.03
CA GLU A 93 -14.22 2.99 -7.93
C GLU A 93 -14.63 4.25 -8.70
N GLY A 94 -14.80 5.38 -7.99
CA GLY A 94 -15.10 6.67 -8.59
C GLY A 94 -13.95 7.21 -9.44
N GLY A 95 -12.71 7.02 -9.00
CA GLY A 95 -11.53 7.48 -9.72
C GLY A 95 -11.37 6.81 -11.08
N TYR A 96 -11.51 5.48 -11.18
CA TYR A 96 -11.52 4.81 -12.49
C TYR A 96 -12.69 5.24 -13.35
N LEU A 97 -13.88 5.44 -12.77
CA LEU A 97 -15.06 5.89 -13.51
C LEU A 97 -14.90 7.27 -14.15
N LEU A 98 -14.32 8.21 -13.40
CA LEU A 98 -14.05 9.56 -13.87
C LEU A 98 -13.00 9.61 -14.99
N LEU A 99 -12.10 8.63 -15.02
CA LEU A 99 -10.98 8.57 -15.97
C LEU A 99 -11.25 7.66 -17.17
N ALA A 100 -12.21 6.75 -17.06
CA ALA A 100 -12.62 5.85 -18.14
C ALA A 100 -12.84 6.58 -19.48
N PRO A 101 -13.50 7.77 -19.51
CA PRO A 101 -13.69 8.50 -20.77
C PRO A 101 -12.38 8.97 -21.42
N LEU A 102 -11.32 9.25 -20.65
CA LEU A 102 -10.05 9.74 -21.17
C LEU A 102 -9.27 8.67 -21.96
N VAL A 103 -9.57 7.40 -21.70
CA VAL A 103 -8.96 6.23 -22.36
C VAL A 103 -9.98 5.49 -23.24
N GLY A 104 -11.15 6.09 -23.49
CA GLY A 104 -12.20 5.50 -24.33
C GLY A 104 -12.86 4.26 -23.74
N LEU A 105 -12.72 4.03 -22.44
CA LEU A 105 -13.34 2.90 -21.74
C LEU A 105 -14.77 3.25 -21.33
N PRO A 106 -15.73 2.33 -21.53
CA PRO A 106 -17.07 2.53 -21.02
C PRO A 106 -17.09 2.37 -19.48
N PRO A 107 -18.05 3.01 -18.77
CA PRO A 107 -18.06 3.03 -17.30
C PRO A 107 -18.18 1.65 -16.65
N ASP A 108 -18.90 0.73 -17.28
CA ASP A 108 -19.04 -0.67 -16.85
C ASP A 108 -17.70 -1.43 -16.88
N ALA A 109 -16.89 -1.26 -17.93
CA ALA A 109 -15.54 -1.83 -18.01
C ALA A 109 -14.60 -1.25 -16.94
N ALA A 110 -14.70 0.05 -16.67
CA ALA A 110 -13.91 0.70 -15.62
C ALA A 110 -14.31 0.23 -14.21
N LEU A 111 -15.60 0.03 -13.94
CA LEU A 111 -16.06 -0.59 -12.69
C LEU A 111 -15.54 -2.02 -12.56
N ALA A 112 -15.67 -2.83 -13.62
CA ALA A 112 -15.20 -4.20 -13.62
C ALA A 112 -13.68 -4.29 -13.40
N LEU A 113 -12.89 -3.39 -14.00
CA LEU A 113 -11.47 -3.26 -13.71
C LEU A 113 -11.22 -2.93 -12.24
N SER A 114 -11.93 -1.95 -11.67
CA SER A 114 -11.79 -1.56 -10.26
C SER A 114 -12.09 -2.72 -9.30
N LEU A 115 -13.13 -3.50 -9.60
CA LEU A 115 -13.55 -4.67 -8.82
C LEU A 115 -12.54 -5.83 -8.95
N ALA A 116 -12.05 -6.10 -10.15
CA ALA A 116 -11.02 -7.12 -10.36
C ALA A 116 -9.76 -6.84 -9.53
N LYS A 117 -9.32 -5.57 -9.49
CA LYS A 117 -8.19 -5.15 -8.65
C LYS A 117 -8.48 -5.30 -7.17
N ARG A 118 -9.73 -5.06 -6.75
CA ARG A 118 -10.19 -5.28 -5.38
C ARG A 118 -10.05 -6.74 -4.97
N VAL A 119 -10.50 -7.65 -5.84
CA VAL A 119 -10.40 -9.10 -5.59
C VAL A 119 -8.95 -9.50 -5.42
N ARG A 120 -8.05 -9.03 -6.28
CA ARG A 120 -6.60 -9.24 -6.13
C ARG A 120 -6.07 -8.75 -4.79
N GLU A 121 -6.40 -7.52 -4.40
CA GLU A 121 -5.97 -6.95 -3.11
C GLU A 121 -6.42 -7.81 -1.93
N LEU A 122 -7.64 -8.35 -1.98
CA LEU A 122 -8.17 -9.24 -0.95
C LEU A 122 -7.48 -10.61 -0.96
N VAL A 123 -7.29 -11.20 -2.15
CA VAL A 123 -6.63 -12.50 -2.32
C VAL A 123 -5.20 -12.47 -1.79
N LEU A 124 -4.47 -11.37 -1.96
CA LEU A 124 -3.11 -11.21 -1.44
C LEU A 124 -3.10 -10.70 0.02
N GLY A 125 -4.02 -9.81 0.37
CA GLY A 125 -4.07 -9.15 1.67
C GLY A 125 -4.54 -10.07 2.80
N ILE A 126 -5.58 -10.88 2.57
CA ILE A 126 -6.15 -11.77 3.60
C ILE A 126 -5.11 -12.78 4.10
N PRO A 127 -4.39 -13.53 3.23
CA PRO A 127 -3.33 -14.44 3.70
C PRO A 127 -2.22 -13.73 4.46
N GLY A 128 -1.85 -12.51 4.04
CA GLY A 128 -0.87 -11.68 4.75
C GLY A 128 -1.33 -11.30 6.16
N LEU A 129 -2.58 -10.89 6.32
CA LEU A 129 -3.19 -10.58 7.61
C LEU A 129 -3.30 -11.82 8.50
N VAL A 130 -3.70 -12.96 7.93
CA VAL A 130 -3.76 -14.24 8.64
C VAL A 130 -2.38 -14.65 9.13
N TYR A 131 -1.35 -14.54 8.28
CA TYR A 131 0.03 -14.81 8.65
C TYR A 131 0.50 -13.90 9.79
N LEU A 132 0.23 -12.59 9.70
CA LEU A 132 0.57 -11.63 10.74
C LEU A 132 -0.08 -11.98 12.07
N HIS A 133 -1.38 -12.30 12.06
CA HIS A 133 -2.14 -12.70 13.25
C HIS A 133 -1.53 -13.91 13.95
N PHE A 134 -1.11 -14.92 13.21
CA PHE A 134 -0.44 -16.09 13.78
C PHE A 134 0.98 -15.78 14.27
N SER A 135 1.74 -14.97 13.52
CA SER A 135 3.09 -14.53 13.91
C SER A 135 3.06 -13.73 15.22
N GLU A 136 2.12 -12.81 15.35
CA GLU A 136 1.99 -11.95 16.54
C GLU A 136 1.57 -12.75 17.76
N ARG A 137 0.64 -13.71 17.63
CA ARG A 137 0.31 -14.67 18.70
C ARG A 137 1.54 -15.44 19.18
N LYS A 138 2.44 -15.82 18.27
CA LYS A 138 3.68 -16.53 18.61
C LYS A 138 4.71 -15.59 19.28
N PHE A 139 4.82 -14.36 18.82
CA PHE A 139 5.71 -13.35 19.40
C PHE A 139 5.30 -12.93 20.81
N GLN A 140 4.00 -12.68 21.02
CA GLN A 140 3.44 -12.35 22.35
C GLN A 140 3.65 -13.50 23.34
N ARG A 141 3.49 -14.76 22.90
CA ARG A 141 3.79 -15.95 23.72
C ARG A 141 5.28 -16.05 24.09
N ARG A 142 6.20 -15.66 23.21
CA ARG A 142 7.64 -15.63 23.51
C ARG A 142 8.01 -14.53 24.50
N ARG A 143 7.45 -13.32 24.34
CA ARG A 143 7.63 -12.21 25.30
C ARG A 143 7.08 -12.55 26.68
N ALA A 144 5.89 -13.15 26.77
CA ALA A 144 5.29 -13.56 28.03
C ALA A 144 6.15 -14.61 28.78
N ARG A 145 6.74 -15.56 28.04
CA ARG A 145 7.66 -16.55 28.64
C ARG A 145 8.98 -15.92 29.12
N ALA A 146 9.54 -14.98 28.36
CA ALA A 146 10.77 -14.28 28.76
C ALA A 146 10.56 -13.39 30.00
N ALA A 147 9.38 -12.75 30.11
CA ALA A 147 9.03 -11.93 31.27
C ALA A 147 8.87 -12.76 32.56
N LEU A 148 8.43 -14.02 32.46
CA LEU A 148 8.31 -14.94 33.59
C LEU A 148 9.67 -15.53 34.04
N GLN A 149 10.69 -15.51 33.18
CA GLN A 149 12.03 -16.05 33.47
C GLN A 149 13.00 -14.99 34.02
N GLY A 150 12.65 -13.70 33.97
CA GLY A 150 13.46 -12.60 34.50
C GLY A 150 13.07 -12.13 35.90
N THR A 151 12.21 -12.89 36.59
CA THR A 151 11.69 -12.57 37.93
C THR A 151 12.25 -13.45 39.05
N ASP A 152 13.27 -14.26 38.78
CA ASP A 152 14.00 -15.07 39.77
C ASP A 152 15.29 -14.39 40.25
#